data_AF-A0AB38FLA2-F1
#
_entry.id   AF-A0AB38FLA2-F1
#
_cell.length_a   1.000
_cell.length_b   1.000
_cell.length_c   1.000
_cell.angle_alpha   90.00
_cell.angle_beta   90.00
_cell.angle_gamma   90.00
#
_symmetry.space_group_name_H-M   'P 1'
#
loop_
_entity.id
_entity.type
_entity.pdbx_description
1 polymer ?
#
loop_
_entity_poly.entity_id
_entity_poly.type
_entity_poly.pdbx_seq_one_letter_code
_entity_poly.pdbx_strand_id
1 'polypeptide(L)'
;MHGDASGHVADDRKDDLLPLPELLEQFRDLRCDVVDMVLADQDSWDRYVAAQWLDIRRWLDANPDDEPADDMRAELDAAPAQHARYQREYLGWGVFVLMNR
;
A
#
# COMPACT_ATOMS: atom_id res chain seq x y z
N MET A 1 -31.51 -27.18 16.99
CA MET A 1 -30.33 -27.89 16.45
C MET A 1 -29.87 -27.15 15.22
N HIS A 2 -28.60 -26.68 15.23
CA HIS A 2 -27.79 -26.01 14.19
C HIS A 2 -28.34 -24.65 13.70
N GLY A 3 -27.69 -23.48 13.94
CA GLY A 3 -26.26 -23.15 13.74
C GLY A 3 -26.06 -22.90 12.24
N ASP A 4 -25.65 -21.75 11.70
CA ASP A 4 -24.64 -20.76 12.09
C ASP A 4 -25.05 -19.37 11.55
N ALA A 5 -24.97 -18.27 12.30
CA ALA A 5 -23.78 -17.54 12.74
C ALA A 5 -23.04 -16.81 11.60
N SER A 6 -23.17 -15.49 11.66
CA SER A 6 -22.37 -14.44 11.03
C SER A 6 -20.89 -14.83 10.84
N GLY A 7 -20.33 -14.51 9.67
CA GLY A 7 -18.92 -14.74 9.36
C GLY A 7 -18.41 -13.73 8.34
N HIS A 8 -18.12 -12.54 8.82
CA HIS A 8 -17.12 -11.58 8.34
C HIS A 8 -16.29 -12.02 7.12
N VAL A 9 -16.60 -11.51 5.92
CA VAL A 9 -15.63 -11.47 4.81
C VAL A 9 -14.81 -10.20 5.01
N ALA A 10 -13.75 -10.33 5.79
CA ALA A 10 -12.60 -9.43 5.72
C ALA A 10 -11.36 -10.27 5.98
N ASP A 11 -10.88 -10.95 4.94
CA ASP A 11 -9.46 -11.27 4.80
C ASP A 11 -9.19 -11.62 3.32
N ASP A 12 -9.18 -10.61 2.46
CA ASP A 12 -8.88 -10.75 1.01
C ASP A 12 -7.84 -9.70 0.58
N ARG A 13 -6.94 -9.29 1.47
CA ARG A 13 -5.93 -8.24 1.15
C ARG A 13 -4.50 -8.75 1.02
N LYS A 14 -4.26 -10.03 1.33
CA LYS A 14 -2.93 -10.63 1.22
C LYS A 14 -2.70 -11.31 -0.13
N ASP A 15 -3.76 -11.75 -0.80
CA ASP A 15 -3.69 -12.47 -2.08
C ASP A 15 -3.82 -11.53 -3.29
N ASP A 16 -4.07 -10.23 -3.07
CA ASP A 16 -4.20 -9.20 -4.12
C ASP A 16 -2.86 -8.80 -4.77
N LEU A 17 -1.74 -9.13 -4.13
CA LEU A 17 -0.41 -8.68 -4.55
C LEU A 17 0.41 -9.84 -5.08
N LEU A 18 0.77 -9.75 -6.36
CA LEU A 18 1.66 -10.72 -7.01
C LEU A 18 3.11 -10.22 -6.97
N PRO A 19 4.09 -11.12 -6.75
CA PRO A 19 5.47 -10.88 -7.13
C PRO A 19 5.57 -10.40 -8.59
N LEU A 20 6.52 -9.50 -8.86
CA LEU A 20 6.67 -8.90 -10.20
C LEU A 20 6.75 -9.94 -11.34
N PRO A 21 7.47 -11.08 -11.22
CA PRO A 21 7.48 -12.09 -12.28
C PRO A 21 6.10 -12.68 -12.55
N GLU A 22 5.34 -12.99 -11.51
CA GLU A 22 4.00 -13.57 -11.60
C GLU A 22 2.99 -12.58 -12.20
N LEU A 23 3.13 -11.28 -11.88
CA LEU A 23 2.35 -10.21 -12.51
C LEU A 23 2.63 -10.12 -14.02
N LEU A 24 3.90 -10.23 -14.44
CA LEU A 24 4.27 -10.20 -15.86
C LEU A 24 3.74 -11.43 -16.62
N GLU A 25 3.75 -12.61 -15.99
CA GLU A 25 3.16 -13.83 -16.53
C GLU A 25 1.63 -13.69 -16.69
N GLN A 26 0.96 -13.07 -15.72
CA GLN A 26 -0.46 -12.79 -15.80
C GLN A 26 -0.84 -11.91 -17.00
N PHE A 27 -0.04 -10.88 -17.33
CA PHE A 27 -0.28 -10.08 -18.54
C PHE A 27 -0.16 -10.90 -19.82
N ARG A 28 0.80 -11.84 -19.87
CA ARG A 28 0.94 -12.76 -21.00
C ARG A 28 -0.29 -13.66 -21.15
N ASP A 29 -0.81 -14.18 -20.05
CA ASP A 29 -2.01 -15.02 -20.05
C ASP A 29 -3.25 -14.26 -20.54
N LEU A 30 -3.29 -12.95 -20.27
CA LEU A 30 -4.29 -12.01 -20.79
C LEU A 30 -4.07 -11.59 -22.26
N ARG A 31 -3.10 -12.20 -22.98
CA ARG A 31 -2.74 -11.85 -24.37
C ARG A 31 -2.24 -10.42 -24.54
N CYS A 32 -1.64 -9.85 -23.50
CA CYS A 32 -0.96 -8.57 -23.56
C CYS A 32 0.56 -8.78 -23.56
N ASP A 33 1.25 -8.12 -24.49
CA ASP A 33 2.71 -7.97 -24.44
C ASP A 33 3.04 -6.72 -23.59
N VAL A 34 3.88 -6.90 -22.56
CA VAL A 34 4.43 -5.78 -21.77
C VAL A 34 5.57 -5.17 -22.58
N VAL A 35 5.39 -3.94 -23.06
CA VAL A 35 6.36 -3.27 -23.95
C VAL A 35 7.24 -2.26 -23.24
N ASP A 36 6.85 -1.80 -22.04
CA ASP A 36 7.65 -0.93 -21.17
C ASP A 36 7.20 -1.08 -19.70
N MET A 37 8.08 -0.77 -18.76
CA MET A 37 7.77 -0.70 -17.34
C MET A 37 8.62 0.34 -16.59
N VAL A 38 7.99 1.08 -15.70
CA VAL A 38 8.66 2.00 -14.76
C VAL A 38 8.34 1.55 -13.35
N LEU A 39 9.35 1.10 -12.62
CA LEU A 39 9.20 0.71 -11.21
C LEU A 39 9.59 1.90 -10.33
N ALA A 40 8.80 2.17 -9.29
CA ALA A 40 9.20 3.11 -8.26
C ALA A 40 10.44 2.58 -7.56
N ASP A 41 11.43 3.45 -7.42
CA ASP A 41 12.53 3.21 -6.50
C ASP A 41 12.10 3.48 -5.05
N GLN A 42 12.94 2.99 -4.15
CA GLN A 42 12.73 3.13 -2.71
C GLN A 42 12.68 4.60 -2.28
N ASP A 43 13.44 5.48 -2.93
CA ASP A 43 13.53 6.90 -2.57
C ASP A 43 12.27 7.68 -2.94
N SER A 44 11.63 7.33 -4.07
CA SER A 44 10.34 7.88 -4.50
C SER A 44 9.24 7.44 -3.55
N TRP A 45 9.26 6.17 -3.13
CA TRP A 45 8.30 5.65 -2.17
C TRP A 45 8.47 6.29 -0.78
N ASP A 46 9.70 6.41 -0.29
CA ASP A 46 10.04 7.07 0.97
C ASP A 46 9.52 8.52 0.98
N ARG A 47 9.71 9.28 -0.11
CA ARG A 47 9.24 10.66 -0.21
C ARG A 47 7.71 10.76 -0.23
N TYR A 48 7.05 9.85 -0.93
CA TYR A 48 5.58 9.82 -0.98
C TYR A 48 4.98 9.56 0.40
N VAL A 49 5.46 8.54 1.11
CA VAL A 49 4.95 8.19 2.44
C VAL A 49 5.32 9.25 3.48
N ALA A 50 6.54 9.80 3.42
CA ALA A 50 6.96 10.86 4.34
C ALA A 50 6.15 12.16 4.22
N ALA A 51 5.61 12.45 3.03
CA ALA A 51 4.72 13.61 2.85
C ALA A 51 3.43 13.46 3.68
N GLN A 52 2.86 12.25 3.77
CA GLN A 52 1.67 12.00 4.60
C GLN A 52 1.96 12.23 6.08
N TRP A 53 3.12 11.80 6.58
CA TRP A 53 3.51 12.04 7.97
C TRP A 53 3.65 13.54 8.28
N LEU A 54 4.20 14.31 7.34
CA LEU A 54 4.31 15.75 7.48
C LEU A 54 2.92 16.42 7.55
N ASP A 55 1.97 15.96 6.75
CA ASP A 55 0.61 16.48 6.76
C ASP A 55 -0.12 16.13 8.07
N ILE A 56 0.01 14.88 8.56
CA ILE A 56 -0.49 14.47 9.88
C ILE A 56 0.12 15.35 10.98
N ARG A 57 1.45 15.56 10.94
CA ARG A 57 2.15 16.38 11.94
C ARG A 57 1.62 17.82 11.98
N ARG A 58 1.40 18.42 10.82
CA ARG A 58 0.86 19.79 10.69
C ARG A 58 -0.59 19.87 11.14
N TRP A 59 -1.38 18.87 10.81
CA TRP A 59 -2.77 18.79 11.25
C TRP A 59 -2.85 18.69 12.79
N LEU A 60 -1.97 17.90 13.41
CA LEU A 60 -1.86 17.78 14.88
C LEU A 60 -1.43 19.09 15.57
N ASP A 61 -0.64 19.93 14.90
CA ASP A 61 -0.28 21.26 15.43
C ASP A 61 -1.47 22.23 15.41
N ALA A 62 -2.35 22.09 14.42
CA ALA A 62 -3.52 22.96 14.25
C ALA A 62 -4.74 22.50 15.07
N ASN A 63 -4.85 21.20 15.36
CA ASN A 63 -6.03 20.59 15.99
C ASN A 63 -5.62 19.71 17.20
N PRO A 64 -5.06 20.28 18.27
CA PRO A 64 -4.53 19.51 19.40
C PRO A 64 -5.62 18.87 20.28
N ASP A 65 -6.83 19.43 20.31
CA ASP A 65 -7.93 19.00 21.18
C ASP A 65 -9.08 18.32 20.40
N ASP A 66 -8.87 18.08 19.11
CA ASP A 66 -9.86 17.41 18.26
C ASP A 66 -9.90 15.90 18.56
N GLU A 67 -11.09 15.30 18.45
CA GLU A 67 -11.33 13.88 18.75
C GLU A 67 -10.32 12.91 18.10
N PRO A 68 -9.94 13.03 16.81
CA PRO A 68 -8.97 12.13 16.20
C PRO A 68 -7.49 12.42 16.53
N ALA A 69 -7.17 13.44 17.34
CA ALA A 69 -5.79 13.84 17.59
C ALA A 69 -4.94 12.76 18.26
N ASP A 70 -5.52 12.00 19.18
CA ASP A 70 -4.83 10.89 19.84
C ASP A 70 -4.53 9.73 18.88
N ASP A 71 -5.49 9.38 18.02
CA ASP A 71 -5.33 8.32 17.02
C ASP A 71 -4.28 8.71 15.96
N MET A 72 -4.34 9.95 15.46
CA MET A 72 -3.37 10.47 14.49
C MET A 72 -1.97 10.59 15.10
N ARG A 73 -1.85 10.85 16.41
CA ARG A 73 -0.57 10.82 17.12
C ARG A 73 0.00 9.41 17.15
N ALA A 74 -0.82 8.43 17.55
CA ALA A 74 -0.41 7.04 17.60
C ALA A 74 0.00 6.50 16.22
N GLU A 75 -0.70 6.90 15.17
CA GLU A 75 -0.34 6.60 13.78
C GLU A 75 1.03 7.20 13.42
N LEU A 76 1.24 8.49 13.68
CA LEU A 76 2.51 9.16 13.38
C LEU A 76 3.71 8.55 14.13
N ASP A 77 3.50 8.06 15.35
CA ASP A 77 4.55 7.41 16.16
C ASP A 77 4.94 6.03 15.61
N ALA A 78 4.00 5.30 15.01
CA ALA A 78 4.19 3.94 14.54
C ALA A 78 4.55 3.85 13.04
N ALA A 79 3.97 4.71 12.21
CA ALA A 79 4.00 4.60 10.75
C ALA A 79 5.41 4.63 10.15
N PRO A 80 6.35 5.51 10.57
CA PRO A 80 7.70 5.52 10.02
C PRO A 80 8.46 4.21 10.24
N ALA A 81 8.33 3.63 11.43
CA ALA A 81 8.99 2.37 11.77
C ALA A 81 8.34 1.18 11.05
N GLN A 82 7.02 1.19 10.87
CA GLN A 82 6.31 0.16 10.10
C GLN A 82 6.66 0.23 8.60
N HIS A 83 6.73 1.44 8.04
CA HIS A 83 7.17 1.67 6.67
C HIS A 83 8.56 1.09 6.43
N ALA A 84 9.54 1.47 7.27
CA ALA A 84 10.90 1.00 7.15
C ALA A 84 11.06 -0.52 7.33
N ARG A 85 10.22 -1.15 8.17
CA ARG A 85 10.30 -2.60 8.44
C ARG A 85 9.59 -3.47 7.41
N TYR A 86 8.47 -3.01 6.85
CA TYR A 86 7.58 -3.86 6.08
C TYR A 86 7.24 -3.33 4.70
N GLN A 87 7.01 -2.04 4.54
CA GLN A 87 6.54 -1.50 3.27
C GLN A 87 7.71 -1.22 2.33
N ARG A 88 8.81 -0.68 2.86
CA ARG A 88 10.02 -0.35 2.10
C ARG A 88 10.60 -1.59 1.41
N GLU A 89 10.77 -2.70 2.13
CA GLU A 89 11.48 -3.86 1.56
C GLU A 89 10.58 -4.81 0.76
N TYR A 90 9.29 -4.91 1.09
CA TYR A 90 8.41 -5.95 0.55
C TYR A 90 7.31 -5.45 -0.40
N LEU A 91 7.06 -4.14 -0.48
CA LEU A 91 6.06 -3.57 -1.38
C LEU A 91 6.71 -2.67 -2.42
N GLY A 92 6.54 -3.05 -3.69
CA GLY A 92 6.91 -2.24 -4.85
C GLY A 92 5.68 -1.69 -5.56
N TRP A 93 5.86 -0.59 -6.29
CA TRP A 93 4.86 -0.08 -7.24
C TRP A 93 5.51 0.11 -8.61
N GLY A 94 4.72 -0.01 -9.67
CA GLY A 94 5.20 0.26 -11.02
C GLY A 94 4.07 0.54 -12.00
N VAL A 95 4.40 1.22 -13.09
CA VAL A 95 3.54 1.46 -14.25
C VAL A 95 3.97 0.54 -15.37
N PHE A 96 3.01 -0.15 -15.99
CA PHE A 96 3.23 -1.09 -17.09
C PHE A 96 2.52 -0.60 -18.35
N VAL A 97 3.22 -0.61 -19.49
CA VAL A 97 2.64 -0.29 -20.79
C VAL A 97 2.37 -1.59 -21.53
N LEU A 98 1.13 -1.79 -21.94
CA LEU A 98 0.65 -3.05 -22.54
C LEU A 98 0.21 -2.81 -23.99
N MET A 99 0.53 -3.76 -24.87
CA MET A 99 -0.05 -3.86 -26.20
C MET A 99 -0.78 -5.20 -26.36
N ASN A 100 -1.96 -5.18 -26.96
CA ASN A 100 -2.66 -6.42 -27.27
C ASN A 100 -1.90 -7.21 -28.34
N ARG A 101 -1.86 -8.52 -28.19
CA ARG A 101 -1.13 -9.44 -29.06
C ARG A 101 -1.94 -9.91 -30.26
#